data_AF-A0A819SS64-F1
#
_entry.id   AF-A0A819SS64-F1
#
_cell.length_a   1.000
_cell.length_b   1.000
_cell.length_c   1.000
_cell.angle_alpha   90.00
_cell.angle_beta   90.00
_cell.angle_gamma   90.00
#
_symmetry.space_group_name_H-M   'P 1'
#
loop_
_entity.id
_entity.type
_entity.pdbx_description
1 polymer ?
#
loop_
_entity_poly.entity_id
_entity_poly.type
_entity_poly.pdbx_seq_one_letter_code
_entity_poly.pdbx_strand_id
1 'polypeptide(L)'
;MFNNGCARSGLIVLPCGAAKIFILCNSNVSVQQWKQQFKIWSTANDSNVQLFISSEKAKLNDSCIWISAYPMIARIEHCNDNITHAIKSLKDRAHTKLDLTTTLVREDDKIVDLNFLIGPKLYEANWMELQNLGHIAKVQCGKVWCPMTPEFFQESVSIKNDQHRRLLLCIMNPNKFRACEFLIHYHE
;
A
#
# COMPACT_ATOMS: atom_id res chain seq x y z
N MET A 1 -0.59 20.14 10.34
CA MET A 1 0.60 19.25 10.18
C MET A 1 1.84 19.87 10.78
N PHE A 2 2.17 21.10 10.39
CA PHE A 2 2.96 22.00 11.22
C PHE A 2 1.99 22.83 12.06
N ASN A 3 2.16 22.82 13.36
CA ASN A 3 1.47 23.75 14.26
C ASN A 3 2.54 24.34 15.18
N ASN A 4 2.60 25.67 15.29
CA ASN A 4 3.68 26.40 15.97
C ASN A 4 5.10 26.03 15.48
N GLY A 5 5.29 25.81 14.17
CA GLY A 5 6.62 25.55 13.59
C GLY A 5 7.20 24.16 13.80
N CYS A 6 6.55 23.28 14.58
CA CYS A 6 6.95 21.88 14.75
C CYS A 6 6.05 20.93 13.94
N ALA A 7 6.67 19.95 13.29
CA ALA A 7 5.96 18.85 12.63
C ALA A 7 5.37 17.93 13.71
N ARG A 8 4.08 17.63 13.61
CA ARG A 8 3.43 16.59 14.43
C ARG A 8 3.52 15.24 13.73
N SER A 9 3.64 14.15 14.50
CA SER A 9 3.52 12.80 13.97
C SER A 9 2.10 12.56 13.45
N GLY A 10 1.99 11.87 12.32
CA GLY A 10 0.73 11.52 11.68
C GLY A 10 0.72 11.85 10.17
N LEU A 11 -0.21 11.22 9.46
CA LEU A 11 -0.31 11.08 8.00
C LEU A 11 -0.12 12.40 7.18
N ILE A 12 0.66 12.33 6.06
CA ILE A 12 0.80 13.28 4.90
C ILE A 12 2.06 14.20 4.75
N VAL A 13 2.41 14.49 3.48
CA VAL A 13 3.66 15.00 2.85
C VAL A 13 3.87 16.53 2.95
N LEU A 14 5.11 17.00 3.18
CA LEU A 14 5.57 18.40 2.93
C LEU A 14 7.13 18.49 2.77
N PRO A 15 7.69 19.64 2.31
CA PRO A 15 8.93 19.70 1.54
C PRO A 15 10.21 19.65 2.36
N CYS A 16 11.27 19.34 1.63
CA CYS A 16 12.62 19.04 2.06
C CYS A 16 13.27 20.18 2.87
N GLY A 17 13.45 19.94 4.17
CA GLY A 17 14.30 20.72 5.06
C GLY A 17 14.94 19.81 6.11
N ALA A 18 16.16 19.37 5.85
CA ALA A 18 17.15 18.85 6.82
C ALA A 18 16.76 17.69 7.77
N ALA A 19 15.70 16.93 7.50
CA ALA A 19 15.41 15.70 8.25
C ALA A 19 15.96 14.47 7.51
N LYS A 20 16.63 13.54 8.20
CA LYS A 20 16.88 12.21 7.65
C LYS A 20 15.52 11.52 7.50
N ILE A 21 15.07 11.29 6.26
CA ILE A 21 13.75 10.73 5.96
C ILE A 21 13.90 9.23 5.74
N PHE A 22 13.05 8.43 6.39
CA PHE A 22 13.01 6.98 6.25
C PHE A 22 11.61 6.54 5.78
N ILE A 23 11.53 5.94 4.60
CA ILE A 23 10.26 5.56 3.95
C ILE A 23 10.17 4.04 3.90
N LEU A 24 9.05 3.52 4.40
CA LEU A 24 8.73 2.10 4.37
C LEU A 24 7.62 1.82 3.38
N CYS A 25 7.89 0.88 2.49
CA CYS A 25 7.03 0.50 1.38
C CYS A 25 6.55 -0.94 1.53
N ASN A 26 5.36 -1.27 1.04
CA ASN A 26 4.85 -2.63 1.02
C ASN A 26 5.59 -3.57 0.05
N SER A 27 6.15 -3.03 -1.04
CA SER A 27 6.77 -3.80 -2.11
C SER A 27 8.00 -3.10 -2.69
N ASN A 28 8.85 -3.85 -3.38
CA ASN A 28 10.02 -3.30 -4.09
C ASN A 28 9.62 -2.36 -5.23
N VAL A 29 8.46 -2.58 -5.85
CA VAL A 29 7.92 -1.70 -6.91
C VAL A 29 7.63 -0.32 -6.33
N SER A 30 6.98 -0.27 -5.16
CA SER A 30 6.68 0.97 -4.46
C SER A 30 7.95 1.74 -4.07
N VAL A 31 9.01 1.03 -3.66
CA VAL A 31 10.33 1.64 -3.36
C VAL A 31 10.89 2.37 -4.59
N GLN A 32 10.84 1.74 -5.76
CA GLN A 32 11.32 2.34 -7.01
C GLN A 32 10.44 3.52 -7.46
N GLN A 33 9.12 3.40 -7.32
CA GLN A 33 8.18 4.49 -7.63
C GLN A 33 8.46 5.72 -6.77
N TRP A 34 8.68 5.54 -5.46
CA TRP A 34 9.04 6.64 -4.58
C TRP A 34 10.33 7.32 -5.00
N LYS A 35 11.38 6.56 -5.34
CA LYS A 35 12.63 7.13 -5.86
C LYS A 35 12.39 7.97 -7.12
N GLN A 36 11.59 7.49 -8.05
CA GLN A 36 11.25 8.24 -9.27
C GLN A 36 10.51 9.54 -8.93
N GLN A 37 9.55 9.49 -8.02
CA GLN A 37 8.82 10.70 -7.59
C GLN A 37 9.75 11.71 -6.93
N PHE A 38 10.68 11.27 -6.05
CA PHE A 38 11.69 12.17 -5.50
C PHE A 38 12.57 12.80 -6.57
N LYS A 39 12.96 12.04 -7.59
CA LYS A 39 13.78 12.57 -8.68
C LYS A 39 13.06 13.63 -9.52
N ILE A 40 11.75 13.49 -9.68
CA ILE A 40 10.92 14.43 -10.45
C ILE A 40 10.60 15.68 -9.63
N TRP A 41 10.25 15.52 -8.35
CA TRP A 41 9.69 16.59 -7.52
C TRP A 41 10.67 17.20 -6.51
N SER A 42 11.91 16.71 -6.44
CA SER A 42 12.94 17.24 -5.54
C SER A 42 14.28 17.43 -6.25
N THR A 43 15.09 18.34 -5.73
CA THR A 43 16.47 18.57 -6.18
C THR A 43 17.47 17.59 -5.56
N ALA A 44 17.00 16.47 -5.02
CA ALA A 44 17.86 15.48 -4.37
C ALA A 44 18.66 14.70 -5.42
N ASN A 45 19.99 14.70 -5.28
CA ASN A 45 20.87 13.89 -6.12
C ASN A 45 20.69 12.40 -5.83
N ASP A 46 20.98 11.54 -6.82
CA ASP A 46 20.90 10.08 -6.69
C ASP A 46 21.82 9.54 -5.57
N SER A 47 22.86 10.28 -5.17
CA SER A 47 23.73 9.96 -4.02
C SER A 47 23.06 10.17 -2.65
N ASN A 48 22.05 11.04 -2.59
CA ASN A 48 21.36 11.41 -1.35
C ASN A 48 20.15 10.51 -1.07
N VAL A 49 19.72 9.72 -2.07
CA VAL A 49 18.58 8.79 -2.01
C VAL A 49 19.10 7.36 -2.06
N GLN A 50 19.06 6.67 -0.92
CA GLN A 50 19.54 5.31 -0.80
C GLN A 50 18.38 4.31 -0.72
N LEU A 51 18.48 3.25 -1.52
CA LEU A 51 17.51 2.17 -1.57
C LEU A 51 17.99 0.95 -0.78
N PHE A 52 17.07 0.32 -0.07
CA PHE A 52 17.26 -0.97 0.59
C PHE A 52 16.31 -2.00 0.02
N ILE A 53 16.83 -2.80 -0.91
CA ILE A 53 16.10 -3.87 -1.61
C ILE A 53 16.87 -5.18 -1.42
N SER A 54 16.18 -6.32 -1.46
CA SER A 54 16.77 -7.66 -1.32
C SER A 54 17.94 -7.95 -2.26
N SER A 55 17.90 -7.36 -3.47
CA SER A 55 18.89 -7.58 -4.51
C SER A 55 20.15 -6.74 -4.35
N GLU A 56 20.08 -5.61 -3.64
CA GLU A 56 21.20 -4.68 -3.49
C GLU A 56 21.39 -4.34 -2.00
N LYS A 57 22.33 -5.05 -1.35
CA LYS A 57 22.80 -4.69 -0.01
C LYS A 57 23.70 -3.45 -0.11
N ALA A 58 23.09 -2.27 -0.23
CA ALA A 58 23.83 -1.02 -0.26
C ALA A 58 24.51 -0.76 1.11
N LYS A 59 25.80 -0.38 1.10
CA LYS A 59 26.52 0.08 2.31
C LYS A 59 25.83 1.32 2.88
N LEU A 60 25.59 1.37 4.18
CA LEU A 60 25.02 2.54 4.86
C LEU A 60 25.98 3.74 4.67
N ASN A 61 25.63 4.66 3.76
CA ASN A 61 26.31 5.95 3.63
C ASN A 61 25.56 7.00 4.46
N ASP A 62 26.12 8.18 4.70
CA ASP A 62 25.36 9.31 5.28
C ASP A 62 24.40 9.92 4.26
N SER A 63 23.51 9.10 3.69
CA SER A 63 22.43 9.56 2.82
C SER A 63 21.33 10.23 3.65
N CYS A 64 20.68 11.22 3.04
CA CYS A 64 19.63 12.01 3.68
C CYS A 64 18.27 11.29 3.60
N ILE A 65 18.04 10.50 2.55
CA ILE A 65 16.76 9.83 2.29
C ILE A 65 16.99 8.33 2.12
N TRP A 66 16.25 7.54 2.88
CA TRP A 66 16.31 6.08 2.89
C TRP A 66 14.94 5.51 2.53
N ILE A 67 14.90 4.58 1.58
CA ILE A 67 13.65 3.94 1.15
C ILE A 67 13.84 2.42 1.19
N SER A 68 12.98 1.72 1.93
CA SER A 68 13.07 0.27 2.14
C SER A 68 11.69 -0.40 2.07
N ALA A 69 11.67 -1.68 1.74
CA ALA A 69 10.44 -2.48 1.77
C ALA A 69 10.23 -3.15 3.16
N TYR A 70 9.00 -3.21 3.66
CA TYR A 70 8.65 -3.87 4.92
C TYR A 70 9.14 -5.33 5.01
N PRO A 71 8.97 -6.18 3.97
CA PRO A 71 9.48 -7.55 4.01
C PRO A 71 11.00 -7.63 4.17
N MET A 72 11.74 -6.62 3.71
CA MET A 72 13.19 -6.56 3.90
C MET A 72 13.54 -6.35 5.36
N ILE A 73 12.84 -5.45 6.06
CA ILE A 73 13.10 -5.17 7.47
C ILE A 73 12.71 -6.34 8.35
N ALA A 74 11.53 -6.93 8.12
CA ALA A 74 11.08 -8.11 8.85
C ALA A 74 12.04 -9.29 8.66
N ARG A 75 12.61 -9.46 7.47
CA ARG A 75 13.61 -10.49 7.20
C ARG A 75 14.96 -10.18 7.84
N ILE A 76 15.33 -8.91 7.92
CA ILE A 76 16.54 -8.44 8.58
C ILE A 76 16.44 -8.67 10.10
N GLU A 77 15.27 -8.52 10.75
CA GLU A 77 15.08 -8.81 12.20
C GLU A 77 15.45 -10.25 12.61
N HIS A 78 15.42 -11.21 11.68
CA HIS A 78 15.87 -12.59 11.90
C HIS A 78 17.38 -12.81 11.64
N CYS A 79 18.12 -11.78 11.22
CA CYS A 79 19.53 -11.85 10.86
C CYS A 79 20.38 -10.94 11.79
N ASN A 80 21.43 -11.50 12.39
CA ASN A 80 22.34 -10.80 13.32
C ASN A 80 23.36 -9.90 12.58
N ASP A 81 22.90 -8.98 11.74
CA ASP A 81 23.76 -8.05 11.01
C ASP A 81 23.82 -6.68 11.73
N ASN A 82 24.94 -5.96 11.72
CA ASN A 82 25.01 -4.58 12.27
C ASN A 82 23.93 -3.62 11.70
N ILE A 83 23.35 -3.98 10.55
CA ILE A 83 22.26 -3.29 9.86
C ILE A 83 20.92 -3.41 10.64
N THR A 84 20.63 -4.53 11.33
CA THR A 84 19.42 -4.65 12.18
C THR A 84 19.42 -3.62 13.28
N HIS A 85 20.54 -3.49 13.99
CA HIS A 85 20.65 -2.54 15.09
C HIS A 85 20.52 -1.10 14.61
N ALA A 86 21.07 -0.76 13.45
CA ALA A 86 20.92 0.57 12.85
C ALA A 86 19.47 0.86 12.46
N ILE A 87 18.79 -0.06 11.76
CA ILE A 87 17.39 0.12 11.33
C ILE A 87 16.43 0.15 12.53
N LYS A 88 16.63 -0.72 13.53
CA LYS A 88 15.83 -0.74 14.76
C LYS A 88 16.00 0.54 15.56
N SER A 89 17.25 1.00 15.73
CA SER A 89 17.56 2.27 16.38
C SER A 89 16.96 3.47 15.63
N LEU A 90 17.00 3.47 14.29
CA LEU A 90 16.37 4.51 13.47
C LEU A 90 14.84 4.53 13.60
N LYS A 91 14.20 3.35 13.66
CA LYS A 91 12.75 3.21 13.87
C LYS A 91 12.31 3.73 15.24
N ASP A 92 13.11 3.45 16.27
CA ASP A 92 12.81 3.83 17.66
C ASP A 92 13.14 5.30 17.96
N ARG A 93 14.14 5.88 17.28
CA ARG A 93 14.59 7.28 17.47
C ARG A 93 13.96 8.29 16.50
N ALA A 94 13.04 7.86 15.63
CA ALA A 94 12.37 8.77 14.72
C ALA A 94 11.50 9.76 15.52
N HIS A 95 11.87 11.04 15.51
CA HIS A 95 11.11 12.12 16.16
C HIS A 95 9.72 12.32 15.55
N THR A 96 9.57 12.05 14.25
CA THR A 96 8.32 12.14 13.53
C THR A 96 8.11 10.87 12.73
N LYS A 97 6.90 10.32 12.83
CA LYS A 97 6.48 9.13 12.08
C LYS A 97 5.34 9.54 11.17
N LEU A 98 5.46 9.13 9.92
CA LEU A 98 4.51 9.42 8.87
C LEU A 98 4.06 8.10 8.26
N ASP A 99 2.76 7.85 8.28
CA ASP A 99 2.17 6.79 7.48
C ASP A 99 1.47 7.43 6.27
N LEU A 100 1.30 6.68 5.18
CA LEU A 100 0.58 7.12 3.99
C LEU A 100 -0.27 5.95 3.53
N THR A 101 -1.56 5.99 3.89
CA THR A 101 -2.53 4.97 3.48
C THR A 101 -3.67 5.60 2.70
N THR A 102 -4.13 4.91 1.67
CA THR A 102 -5.31 5.31 0.86
C THR A 102 -6.62 4.87 1.52
N THR A 103 -6.59 3.78 2.28
CA THR A 103 -7.75 3.26 3.01
C THR A 103 -7.40 3.05 4.48
N LEU A 104 -8.30 3.48 5.36
CA LEU A 104 -8.19 3.25 6.80
C LEU A 104 -8.91 1.98 7.26
N VAL A 105 -9.68 1.35 6.37
CA VAL A 105 -10.40 0.13 6.67
C VAL A 105 -9.45 -1.05 6.53
N ARG A 106 -9.36 -1.85 7.60
CA ARG A 106 -8.66 -3.13 7.61
C ARG A 106 -9.62 -4.21 8.08
N GLU A 107 -9.55 -5.37 7.45
CA GLU A 107 -10.39 -6.53 7.77
C GLU A 107 -10.02 -7.19 9.12
N ASP A 108 -8.89 -6.80 9.71
CA ASP A 108 -8.35 -7.37 10.95
C ASP A 108 -8.74 -6.60 12.23
N ASP A 109 -9.57 -5.54 12.14
CA ASP A 109 -10.00 -4.66 13.23
C ASP A 109 -8.88 -4.03 14.08
N LYS A 110 -7.61 -4.16 13.66
CA LYS A 110 -6.42 -3.70 14.40
C LYS A 110 -6.01 -2.27 14.07
N ILE A 111 -6.96 -1.45 13.63
CA ILE A 111 -6.71 -0.05 13.27
C ILE A 111 -6.32 0.77 14.52
N VAL A 112 -6.85 0.39 15.70
CA VAL A 112 -6.57 1.06 16.98
C VAL A 112 -5.09 0.95 17.37
N ASP A 113 -4.46 -0.20 17.07
CA ASP A 113 -3.04 -0.43 17.35
C ASP A 113 -2.14 0.50 16.53
N LEU A 114 -2.59 0.88 15.33
CA LEU A 114 -1.86 1.81 14.45
C LEU A 114 -1.78 3.22 15.05
N ASN A 115 -2.85 3.67 15.71
CA ASN A 115 -2.89 4.97 16.38
C ASN A 115 -1.87 5.05 17.52
N PHE A 116 -1.62 3.94 18.23
CA PHE A 116 -0.61 3.88 19.28
C PHE A 116 0.81 3.90 18.71
N LEU A 117 1.04 3.22 17.59
CA LEU A 117 2.37 3.08 17.00
C LEU A 117 2.87 4.35 16.28
N ILE A 118 1.98 5.07 15.61
CA ILE A 118 2.31 6.16 14.69
C ILE A 118 1.73 7.49 15.18
N GLY A 119 0.55 7.45 15.79
CA GLY A 119 -0.21 8.63 16.22
C GLY A 119 -1.59 8.69 15.57
N PRO A 120 -2.41 9.69 15.94
CA PRO A 120 -3.77 9.82 15.45
C PRO A 120 -3.82 10.21 13.97
N LYS A 121 -4.93 9.86 13.31
CA LYS A 121 -5.26 10.31 11.96
C LYS A 121 -5.32 11.85 11.89
N LEU A 122 -4.47 12.46 11.06
CA LEU A 122 -4.40 13.92 10.90
C LEU A 122 -5.31 14.45 9.79
N TYR A 123 -5.48 13.70 8.71
CA TYR A 123 -6.22 14.15 7.53
C TYR A 123 -6.73 12.95 6.73
N GLU A 124 -7.94 13.09 6.18
CA GLU A 124 -8.49 12.21 5.17
C GLU A 124 -9.11 13.10 4.09
N ALA A 125 -8.68 12.88 2.86
CA ALA A 125 -9.27 13.58 1.73
C ALA A 125 -10.66 13.02 1.46
N ASN A 126 -11.62 13.89 1.15
CA ASN A 126 -12.94 13.47 0.71
C ASN A 126 -12.90 13.08 -0.78
N TRP A 127 -13.25 11.83 -1.08
CA TRP A 127 -13.12 11.26 -2.43
C TRP A 127 -14.14 11.90 -3.38
N MET A 128 -15.33 12.23 -2.86
CA MET A 128 -16.40 12.87 -3.64
C MET A 128 -16.01 14.29 -4.06
N GLU A 129 -15.33 15.04 -3.19
CA GLU A 129 -14.83 16.37 -3.53
C GLU A 129 -13.72 16.30 -4.58
N LEU A 130 -12.76 15.40 -4.41
CA LEU A 130 -11.69 15.21 -5.39
C LEU A 130 -12.22 14.79 -6.77
N GLN A 131 -13.27 13.96 -6.80
CA GLN A 131 -13.97 13.57 -8.03
C GLN A 131 -14.71 14.75 -8.66
N ASN A 132 -15.38 15.59 -7.86
CA ASN A 132 -16.09 16.77 -8.36
C ASN A 132 -15.15 17.86 -8.87
N LEU A 133 -13.98 18.00 -8.26
CA LEU A 133 -12.90 18.91 -8.68
C LEU A 133 -12.13 18.41 -9.92
N GLY A 134 -12.41 17.18 -10.38
CA GLY A 134 -11.76 16.61 -11.56
C GLY A 134 -10.35 16.07 -11.31
N HIS A 135 -9.94 15.91 -10.05
CA HIS A 135 -8.66 15.27 -9.70
C HIS A 135 -8.71 13.74 -9.83
N ILE A 136 -9.90 13.15 -9.72
CA ILE A 136 -10.15 11.70 -9.83
C ILE A 136 -11.26 11.45 -10.85
N ALA A 137 -11.14 10.37 -11.62
CA ALA A 137 -12.17 9.96 -12.57
C ALA A 137 -13.50 9.60 -11.87
N LYS A 138 -14.63 9.91 -12.50
CA LYS A 138 -15.95 9.54 -11.98
C LYS A 138 -16.18 8.05 -12.16
N VAL A 139 -16.34 7.32 -11.05
CA VAL A 139 -16.59 5.87 -11.06
C VAL A 139 -18.09 5.60 -11.02
N GLN A 140 -18.59 4.74 -11.91
CA GLN A 140 -19.94 4.20 -11.86
C GLN A 140 -19.88 2.72 -11.43
N CYS A 141 -20.39 2.43 -10.24
CA CYS A 141 -20.42 1.07 -9.70
C CYS A 141 -21.68 0.33 -10.18
N GLY A 142 -21.52 -0.81 -10.83
CA GLY A 142 -22.63 -1.69 -11.26
C GLY A 142 -22.44 -3.10 -10.72
N LYS A 143 -23.48 -3.67 -10.09
CA LYS A 143 -23.48 -5.07 -9.68
C LYS A 143 -24.26 -5.91 -10.69
N VAL A 144 -23.54 -6.69 -11.49
CA VAL A 144 -24.15 -7.58 -12.49
C VAL A 144 -24.38 -8.95 -11.88
N TRP A 145 -25.65 -9.30 -11.67
CA TRP A 145 -26.04 -10.63 -11.20
C TRP A 145 -26.19 -11.58 -12.38
N CYS A 146 -25.39 -12.63 -12.41
CA CYS A 146 -25.47 -13.68 -13.43
C CYS A 146 -26.17 -14.90 -12.84
N PRO A 147 -27.28 -15.39 -13.42
CA PRO A 147 -27.92 -16.62 -12.96
C PRO A 147 -26.96 -17.80 -13.14
N MET A 148 -26.95 -18.71 -12.17
CA MET A 148 -26.18 -19.95 -12.27
C MET A 148 -26.91 -20.94 -13.16
N THR A 149 -26.18 -21.69 -13.98
CA THR A 149 -26.74 -22.80 -14.74
C THR A 149 -27.14 -23.94 -13.79
N PRO A 150 -28.23 -24.65 -14.07
CA PRO A 150 -28.77 -25.66 -13.15
C PRO A 150 -27.78 -26.81 -12.89
N GLU A 151 -26.98 -27.19 -13.89
CA GLU A 151 -25.97 -28.24 -13.77
C GLU A 151 -24.89 -27.86 -12.74
N PHE A 152 -24.37 -26.64 -12.84
CA PHE A 152 -23.37 -26.11 -11.90
C PHE A 152 -23.97 -25.91 -10.51
N PHE A 153 -25.22 -25.46 -10.43
CA PHE A 153 -25.90 -25.27 -9.16
C PHE A 153 -26.07 -26.60 -8.43
N GLN A 154 -26.56 -27.63 -9.12
CA GLN A 154 -26.74 -28.97 -8.55
C GLN A 154 -25.43 -29.56 -8.01
N GLU A 155 -24.33 -29.46 -8.77
CA GLU A 155 -23.02 -29.93 -8.32
C GLU A 155 -22.49 -29.13 -7.13
N SER A 156 -22.66 -27.80 -7.13
CA SER A 156 -22.21 -26.93 -6.04
C SER A 156 -22.89 -27.26 -4.70
N VAL A 157 -24.17 -27.61 -4.74
CA VAL A 157 -24.96 -28.02 -3.57
C VAL A 157 -24.58 -29.43 -3.12
N SER A 158 -24.32 -30.33 -4.07
CA SER A 158 -24.00 -31.74 -3.81
C SER A 158 -22.65 -31.92 -3.10
N ILE A 159 -21.63 -31.18 -3.53
CA ILE A 159 -20.33 -31.13 -2.85
C ILE A 159 -20.55 -30.42 -1.51
N LYS A 160 -20.28 -31.00 -0.34
CA LYS A 160 -20.45 -30.33 0.98
C LYS A 160 -19.15 -29.93 1.67
N ASN A 161 -18.12 -30.76 1.57
CA ASN A 161 -16.90 -30.62 2.38
C ASN A 161 -15.74 -29.93 1.65
N ASP A 162 -15.90 -29.61 0.35
CA ASP A 162 -14.86 -28.95 -0.43
C ASP A 162 -15.32 -27.54 -0.87
N GLN A 163 -14.90 -26.54 -0.08
CA GLN A 163 -15.21 -25.13 -0.35
C GLN A 163 -14.51 -24.62 -1.62
N HIS A 164 -13.31 -25.12 -1.92
CA HIS A 164 -12.53 -24.68 -3.06
C HIS A 164 -13.19 -25.12 -4.37
N ARG A 165 -13.64 -26.37 -4.45
CA ARG A 165 -14.39 -26.88 -5.62
C ARG A 165 -15.72 -26.14 -5.82
N ARG A 166 -16.44 -25.84 -4.74
CA ARG A 166 -17.67 -25.01 -4.81
C ARG A 166 -17.40 -23.63 -5.39
N LEU A 167 -16.34 -22.97 -4.92
CA LEU A 167 -15.94 -21.67 -5.43
C LEU A 167 -15.59 -21.74 -6.92
N LEU A 168 -14.87 -22.78 -7.34
CA LEU A 168 -14.51 -22.99 -8.74
C LEU A 168 -15.75 -23.11 -9.64
N LEU A 169 -16.76 -23.87 -9.23
CA LEU A 169 -18.04 -23.98 -9.96
C LEU A 169 -18.75 -22.62 -10.08
N CYS A 170 -18.74 -21.82 -9.01
CA CYS A 170 -19.30 -20.47 -9.03
C CYS A 170 -18.54 -19.50 -9.95
N ILE A 171 -17.23 -19.67 -10.09
CA ILE A 171 -16.37 -18.85 -10.97
C ILE A 171 -16.57 -19.26 -12.43
N MET A 172 -16.58 -20.57 -12.71
CA MET A 172 -16.68 -21.14 -14.05
C MET A 172 -18.10 -21.17 -14.63
N ASN A 173 -19.05 -20.46 -14.01
CA ASN A 173 -20.43 -20.36 -14.52
C ASN A 173 -20.41 -19.79 -15.96
N PRO A 174 -20.94 -20.52 -16.97
CA PRO A 174 -20.98 -20.06 -18.36
C PRO A 174 -21.67 -18.70 -18.55
N ASN A 175 -22.69 -18.39 -17.72
CA ASN A 175 -23.40 -17.11 -17.82
C ASN A 175 -22.52 -15.92 -17.37
N LYS A 176 -21.59 -16.13 -16.42
CA LYS A 176 -20.60 -15.10 -16.07
C LYS A 176 -19.61 -14.86 -17.20
N PHE A 177 -19.22 -15.92 -17.92
CA PHE A 177 -18.35 -15.80 -19.08
C PHE A 177 -19.02 -14.97 -20.18
N ARG A 178 -20.28 -15.28 -20.52
CA ARG A 178 -21.08 -14.49 -21.48
C ARG A 178 -21.21 -13.02 -21.07
N ALA A 179 -21.46 -12.75 -19.80
CA ALA A 179 -21.53 -11.37 -19.30
C ALA A 179 -20.18 -10.64 -19.40
N CYS A 180 -19.07 -11.34 -19.10
CA CYS A 180 -17.73 -10.79 -19.25
C CYS A 180 -17.42 -10.47 -20.71
N GLU A 181 -17.68 -11.41 -21.61
CA GLU A 181 -17.50 -11.23 -23.06
C GLU A 181 -18.32 -10.05 -23.59
N PHE A 182 -19.58 -9.94 -23.19
CA PHE A 182 -20.43 -8.80 -23.54
C PHE A 182 -19.83 -7.47 -23.05
N LEU A 183 -19.34 -7.40 -21.81
CA LEU A 183 -18.75 -6.19 -21.26
C LEU A 183 -17.45 -5.80 -21.95
N ILE A 184 -16.63 -6.77 -22.36
CA ILE A 184 -15.42 -6.51 -23.15
C ILE A 184 -15.82 -5.89 -24.49
N HIS A 185 -16.68 -6.54 -25.26
CA HIS A 185 -17.11 -6.04 -26.58
C HIS A 185 -17.88 -4.71 -26.50
N TYR A 186 -18.53 -4.39 -25.39
CA TYR A 186 -19.21 -3.11 -25.18
C TYR A 186 -18.24 -1.95 -24.92
N HIS A 187 -17.02 -2.25 -24.44
CA HIS A 187 -16.01 -1.25 -24.05
C HIS A 187 -14.74 -1.23 -24.93
N GLU A 188 -14.60 -2.15 -25.87
CA GLU A 188 -13.65 -2.08 -26.99
C GLU A 188 -14.10 -1.08 -28.06
#